data_AF-A0A480AS63-F1
#
_entry.id   AF-A0A480AS63-F1
#
_cell.length_a   1.000
_cell.length_b   1.000
_cell.length_c   1.000
_cell.angle_alpha   90.00
_cell.angle_beta   90.00
_cell.angle_gamma   90.00
#
_symmetry.space_group_name_H-M   'P 1'
#
loop_
_entity.id
_entity.type
_entity.pdbx_description
1 polymer ?
#
loop_
_entity_poly.entity_id
_entity_poly.type
_entity_poly.pdbx_seq_one_letter_code
_entity_poly.pdbx_strand_id
1 'polypeptide(L)'
;MGIVSDPLLGKFSVLNDEWQVDLPTGTFISPELQPERPEQMLMFAPRLRNGSISADVTPLKGGKSPREAVSLEAAIVFRHGSPEGYYYAGTSAFDTKFFMAKVLQGPYFQARGYVGRRSSVLAGRTYRLRVEFSGSQITLYENDVQQFSVFDDAYAGGQVGLRTFRTQARFANVRIRPATPRCFVIMPFTSELSFVYRVMKEVVESYGISCERADEVYLSRPVMDDVKTRIAEADLVIVDFTGRNPNVYYEAGLADAYKKDWIVLAQSSEDMTFDVRHVRSVRYSNTMGADLKLRADLDQALRGLGYGQAAR
;
A
#
# COMPACT_ATOMS: atom_id res chain seq x y z
N MET A 1 -6.73 -8.38 -33.18
CA MET A 1 -7.11 -8.61 -31.77
C MET A 1 -7.31 -7.25 -31.14
N GLY A 2 -8.55 -6.88 -30.84
CA GLY A 2 -8.86 -5.58 -30.24
C GLY A 2 -8.20 -5.47 -28.88
N ILE A 3 -7.44 -4.39 -28.67
CA ILE A 3 -6.90 -4.04 -27.36
C ILE A 3 -8.12 -3.67 -26.52
N VAL A 4 -8.58 -4.58 -25.67
CA VAL A 4 -9.56 -4.24 -24.64
C VAL A 4 -8.84 -3.29 -23.71
N SER A 5 -9.21 -2.00 -23.75
CA SER A 5 -8.68 -1.00 -22.84
C SER A 5 -8.97 -1.44 -21.40
N ASP A 6 -8.00 -1.27 -20.51
CA ASP A 6 -8.18 -1.55 -19.09
C ASP A 6 -9.35 -0.67 -18.58
N PRO A 7 -10.48 -1.26 -18.14
CA PRO A 7 -11.67 -0.51 -17.74
C PRO A 7 -11.40 0.45 -16.59
N LEU A 8 -10.33 0.22 -15.82
CA LEU A 8 -9.88 1.09 -14.73
C LEU A 8 -9.30 2.42 -15.22
N LEU A 9 -8.90 2.52 -16.49
CA LEU A 9 -8.33 3.74 -17.09
C LEU A 9 -9.39 4.67 -17.70
N GLY A 10 -10.60 4.18 -17.93
CA GLY A 10 -11.67 4.94 -18.62
C GLY A 10 -12.31 6.05 -17.78
N LYS A 11 -11.98 6.15 -16.49
CA LYS A 11 -12.48 7.20 -15.58
C LYS A 11 -11.30 7.82 -14.84
N PHE A 12 -11.04 9.10 -15.09
CA PHE A 12 -9.99 9.88 -14.45
C PHE A 12 -10.39 11.34 -14.29
N SER A 13 -9.70 12.06 -13.41
CA SER A 13 -9.74 13.51 -13.29
C SER A 13 -8.35 14.09 -13.54
N VAL A 14 -8.30 15.30 -14.08
CA VAL A 14 -7.06 16.06 -14.25
C VAL A 14 -7.01 17.18 -13.23
N LEU A 15 -5.82 17.46 -12.70
CA LEU A 15 -5.54 18.62 -11.88
C LEU A 15 -4.65 19.55 -12.70
N ASN A 16 -5.06 20.82 -12.78
CA ASN A 16 -4.47 21.90 -13.59
C ASN A 16 -4.92 21.88 -15.06
N ASP A 17 -4.11 21.35 -15.98
CA ASP A 17 -4.34 21.49 -17.42
C ASP A 17 -4.74 20.16 -18.10
N GLU A 18 -5.27 20.24 -19.34
CA GLU A 18 -5.75 19.08 -20.08
C GLU A 18 -4.63 18.18 -20.61
N TRP A 19 -4.75 16.88 -20.34
CA TRP A 19 -3.84 15.86 -20.83
C TRP A 19 -4.30 15.34 -22.20
N GLN A 20 -3.36 15.03 -23.09
CA GLN A 20 -3.70 14.29 -24.31
C GLN A 20 -3.82 12.80 -23.96
N VAL A 21 -4.96 12.19 -24.29
CA VAL A 21 -5.27 10.82 -23.88
C VAL A 21 -5.66 9.96 -25.08
N ASP A 22 -5.04 8.79 -25.18
CA ASP A 22 -5.38 7.72 -26.11
C ASP A 22 -5.71 6.46 -25.30
N LEU A 23 -7.00 6.29 -25.00
CA LEU A 23 -7.50 5.19 -24.16
C LEU A 23 -7.28 3.79 -24.78
N PRO A 24 -7.48 3.57 -26.10
CA PRO A 24 -7.14 2.29 -26.74
C PRO A 24 -5.71 1.81 -26.47
N THR A 25 -4.74 2.71 -26.41
CA THR A 25 -3.33 2.36 -26.13
C THR A 25 -2.94 2.56 -24.67
N GLY A 26 -3.83 3.11 -23.84
CA GLY A 26 -3.53 3.49 -22.46
C GLY A 26 -2.41 4.53 -22.37
N THR A 27 -2.37 5.46 -23.32
CA THR A 27 -1.34 6.51 -23.40
C THR A 27 -1.87 7.85 -22.92
N PHE A 28 -1.06 8.53 -22.10
CA PHE A 28 -1.35 9.82 -21.50
C PHE A 28 -0.12 10.71 -21.69
N ILE A 29 -0.30 11.89 -22.26
CA ILE A 29 0.76 12.88 -22.43
C ILE A 29 0.38 14.09 -21.59
N SER A 30 1.28 14.46 -20.67
CA SER A 30 1.06 15.62 -19.83
C SER A 30 1.05 16.92 -20.67
N PRO A 31 0.39 17.98 -20.17
CA PRO A 31 0.39 19.29 -20.81
C PRO A 31 1.80 19.82 -21.09
N GLU A 32 1.88 20.79 -22.01
CA GLU A 32 3.12 21.52 -22.22
C GLU A 32 3.56 22.29 -20.97
N LEU A 33 4.86 22.56 -20.87
CA LEU A 33 5.46 23.23 -19.73
C LEU A 33 4.92 24.64 -19.55
N GLN A 34 4.22 24.88 -18.44
CA GLN A 34 3.78 26.20 -18.00
C GLN A 34 4.57 26.60 -16.74
N PRO A 35 5.37 27.68 -16.75
CA PRO A 35 6.15 28.11 -15.58
C PRO A 35 5.30 28.38 -14.32
N GLU A 36 4.10 28.94 -14.52
CA GLU A 36 3.14 29.28 -13.46
C GLU A 36 2.45 28.05 -12.85
N ARG A 37 2.42 26.92 -13.57
CA ARG A 37 1.79 25.65 -13.18
C ARG A 37 2.78 24.50 -13.33
N PRO A 38 3.81 24.47 -12.47
CA PRO A 38 4.91 23.52 -12.62
C PRO A 38 4.46 22.08 -12.38
N GLU A 39 3.41 21.85 -11.60
CA GLU A 39 2.89 20.51 -11.31
C GLU A 39 1.70 20.19 -12.22
N GLN A 40 1.63 18.96 -12.72
CA GLN A 40 0.47 18.43 -13.43
C GLN A 40 0.15 17.06 -12.87
N MET A 41 -1.13 16.75 -12.67
CA MET A 41 -1.56 15.43 -12.21
C MET A 41 -2.78 14.93 -12.96
N LEU A 42 -2.83 13.62 -13.16
CA LEU A 42 -3.99 12.88 -13.64
C LEU A 42 -4.26 11.75 -12.65
N MET A 43 -5.48 11.68 -12.12
CA MET A 43 -5.88 10.72 -11.10
C MET A 43 -6.93 9.77 -11.65
N PHE A 44 -6.68 8.48 -11.57
CA PHE A 44 -7.64 7.45 -11.96
C PHE A 44 -8.71 7.27 -10.88
N ALA A 45 -9.92 6.89 -11.28
CA ALA A 45 -11.05 6.68 -10.36
C ALA A 45 -10.83 5.58 -9.30
N PRO A 46 -10.16 4.44 -9.57
CA PRO A 46 -9.97 3.39 -8.58
C PRO A 46 -9.22 3.88 -7.35
N ARG A 47 -9.69 3.47 -6.17
CA ARG A 47 -9.02 3.67 -4.89
C ARG A 47 -8.48 2.34 -4.40
N LEU A 48 -7.22 2.32 -4.00
CA LEU A 48 -6.47 1.11 -3.70
C LEU A 48 -5.83 1.24 -2.31
N ARG A 49 -6.03 0.22 -1.46
CA ARG A 49 -5.18 -0.02 -0.28
C ARG A 49 -3.93 -0.77 -0.72
N ASN A 50 -4.12 -1.85 -1.49
CA ASN A 50 -3.04 -2.64 -2.07
C ASN A 50 -3.18 -2.79 -3.58
N GLY A 51 -2.04 -3.07 -4.21
CA GLY A 51 -1.98 -3.40 -5.61
C GLY A 51 -0.72 -2.89 -6.26
N SER A 52 -0.82 -2.64 -7.55
CA SER A 52 0.24 -2.04 -8.33
C SER A 52 -0.28 -1.07 -9.36
N ILE A 53 0.58 -0.13 -9.72
CA ILE A 53 0.43 0.68 -10.93
C ILE A 53 1.76 0.67 -11.68
N SER A 54 1.68 0.48 -13.00
CA SER A 54 2.84 0.46 -13.88
C SER A 54 2.60 1.36 -15.09
N ALA A 55 3.69 1.92 -15.63
CA ALA A 55 3.68 2.72 -16.84
C ALA A 55 5.06 2.72 -17.51
N ASP A 56 5.05 2.82 -18.84
CA ASP A 56 6.22 3.21 -19.64
C ASP A 56 6.34 4.74 -19.59
N VAL A 57 7.23 5.24 -18.74
CA VAL A 57 7.43 6.67 -18.46
C VAL A 57 8.51 7.24 -19.38
N THR A 58 8.17 8.25 -20.18
CA THR A 58 9.10 8.93 -21.09
C THR A 58 9.10 10.44 -20.81
N PRO A 59 10.06 10.97 -20.02
CA PRO A 59 10.23 12.41 -19.90
C PRO A 59 10.58 13.00 -21.27
N LEU A 60 9.81 13.98 -21.76
CA LEU A 60 9.96 14.54 -23.10
C LEU A 60 10.76 15.84 -23.07
N LYS A 61 10.35 16.78 -22.23
CA LYS A 61 10.95 18.12 -22.15
C LYS A 61 10.93 18.60 -20.70
N GLY A 62 12.07 19.09 -20.24
CA GLY A 62 12.21 19.64 -18.89
C GLY A 62 12.26 21.15 -18.88
N GLY A 63 11.63 21.76 -17.87
CA GLY A 63 11.79 23.17 -17.52
C GLY A 63 13.05 23.39 -16.69
N LYS A 64 13.67 24.56 -16.85
CA LYS A 64 14.80 24.98 -16.00
C LYS A 64 14.29 25.39 -14.63
N SER A 65 14.94 24.89 -13.58
CA SER A 65 14.78 25.44 -12.23
C SER A 65 15.54 26.77 -12.08
N PRO A 66 15.28 27.57 -11.03
CA PRO A 66 16.09 28.74 -10.70
C PRO A 66 17.59 28.45 -10.49
N ARG A 67 17.98 27.19 -10.30
CA ARG A 67 19.37 26.72 -10.18
C ARG A 67 19.90 26.10 -11.48
N GLU A 68 19.26 26.40 -12.61
CA GLU A 68 19.54 25.91 -13.97
C GLU A 68 19.44 24.40 -14.20
N ALA A 69 19.19 23.58 -13.17
CA ALA A 69 18.90 22.17 -13.35
C ALA A 69 17.59 21.97 -14.13
N VAL A 70 17.64 21.15 -15.17
CA VAL A 70 16.46 20.73 -15.96
C VAL A 70 15.72 19.65 -15.19
N SER A 71 14.43 19.86 -14.94
CA SER A 71 13.58 18.83 -14.33
C SER A 71 13.17 17.80 -15.37
N LEU A 72 13.36 16.52 -15.09
CA LEU A 72 12.76 15.41 -15.85
C LEU A 72 11.86 14.58 -14.94
N GLU A 73 11.23 15.24 -13.96
CA GLU A 73 10.38 14.60 -12.97
C GLU A 73 9.05 14.17 -13.58
N ALA A 74 8.94 12.86 -13.81
CA ALA A 74 7.72 12.16 -14.18
C ALA A 74 7.53 10.96 -13.25
N ALA A 75 6.37 10.86 -12.62
CA ALA A 75 6.11 9.97 -11.52
C ALA A 75 4.72 9.32 -11.58
N ILE A 76 4.63 8.17 -10.93
CA ILE A 76 3.40 7.46 -10.62
C ILE A 76 2.98 7.87 -9.21
N VAL A 77 1.71 8.24 -9.06
CA VAL A 77 1.06 8.60 -7.78
C VAL A 77 0.28 7.39 -7.27
N PHE A 78 0.32 7.15 -5.96
CA PHE A 78 -0.43 6.08 -5.33
C PHE A 78 -0.84 6.45 -3.90
N ARG A 79 -1.94 5.83 -3.46
CA ARG A 79 -2.61 6.11 -2.18
C ARG A 79 -2.91 7.59 -1.96
N HIS A 80 -3.37 8.27 -3.02
CA HIS A 80 -3.74 9.67 -2.94
C HIS A 80 -5.07 9.86 -2.21
N GLY A 81 -4.97 10.34 -0.96
CA GLY A 81 -6.11 10.66 -0.11
C GLY A 81 -6.57 12.11 -0.26
N SER A 82 -5.62 13.03 -0.38
CA SER A 82 -5.82 14.48 -0.51
C SER A 82 -4.63 15.12 -1.24
N PRO A 83 -4.73 16.39 -1.67
CA PRO A 83 -3.59 17.12 -2.26
C PRO A 83 -2.35 17.20 -1.36
N GLU A 84 -2.50 16.97 -0.06
CA GLU A 84 -1.46 17.06 0.96
C GLU A 84 -1.13 15.70 1.60
N GLY A 85 -1.58 14.60 1.00
CA GLY A 85 -1.45 13.27 1.57
C GLY A 85 -1.47 12.18 0.51
N TYR A 86 -0.29 11.87 -0.03
CA TYR A 86 -0.10 10.80 -1.00
C TYR A 86 1.37 10.37 -1.12
N TYR A 87 1.60 9.20 -1.72
CA TYR A 87 2.92 8.77 -2.17
C TYR A 87 3.08 8.93 -3.67
N TYR A 88 4.33 9.10 -4.10
CA TYR A 88 4.68 9.10 -5.50
C TYR A 88 6.10 8.59 -5.71
N ALA A 89 6.33 7.91 -6.83
CA ALA A 89 7.61 7.36 -7.20
C ALA A 89 7.85 7.53 -8.71
N GLY A 90 9.08 7.83 -9.09
CA GLY A 90 9.33 8.23 -10.47
C GLY A 90 10.78 8.58 -10.73
N THR A 91 10.96 9.45 -11.71
CA THR A 91 12.25 9.84 -12.26
C THR A 91 12.73 11.20 -11.74
N SER A 92 14.04 11.41 -11.64
CA SER A 92 14.69 12.74 -11.66
C SER A 92 14.36 13.74 -10.52
N ALA A 93 13.60 13.36 -9.49
CA ALA A 93 13.44 14.17 -8.27
C ALA A 93 14.60 13.92 -7.29
N PHE A 94 14.78 14.82 -6.30
CA PHE A 94 15.78 14.69 -5.23
C PHE A 94 17.23 14.43 -5.70
N ASP A 95 17.58 14.89 -6.91
CA ASP A 95 18.88 14.66 -7.57
C ASP A 95 19.23 13.19 -7.88
N THR A 96 18.21 12.34 -7.99
CA THR A 96 18.36 10.88 -8.14
C THR A 96 17.86 10.39 -9.50
N LYS A 97 18.23 9.16 -9.90
CA LYS A 97 17.65 8.53 -11.11
C LYS A 97 16.19 8.19 -10.83
N PHE A 98 15.97 7.39 -9.80
CA PHE A 98 14.65 7.03 -9.31
C PHE A 98 14.49 7.36 -7.84
N PHE A 99 13.28 7.70 -7.46
CA PHE A 99 12.92 8.02 -6.09
C PHE A 99 11.54 7.46 -5.73
N MET A 100 11.30 7.40 -4.43
CA MET A 100 9.99 7.27 -3.82
C MET A 100 9.89 8.28 -2.69
N ALA A 101 8.81 9.04 -2.65
CA ALA A 101 8.58 10.10 -1.68
C ALA A 101 7.12 10.16 -1.26
N LYS A 102 6.88 10.91 -0.18
CA LYS A 102 5.54 11.26 0.28
C LYS A 102 5.36 12.77 0.37
N VAL A 103 4.14 13.22 0.10
CA VAL A 103 3.70 14.60 0.29
C VAL A 103 3.08 14.72 1.66
N LEU A 104 3.56 15.68 2.46
CA LEU A 104 3.05 15.98 3.81
C LEU A 104 2.20 17.26 3.77
N GLN A 105 1.57 17.62 4.90
CA GLN A 105 0.79 18.85 5.02
C GLN A 105 1.62 20.09 4.69
N GLY A 106 1.20 20.90 3.71
CA GLY A 106 1.98 22.01 3.14
C GLY A 106 2.91 21.59 1.99
N PRO A 107 3.86 22.44 1.53
CA PRO A 107 4.72 22.13 0.38
C PRO A 107 5.91 21.23 0.75
N TYR A 108 5.70 20.28 1.66
CA TYR A 108 6.76 19.42 2.18
C TYR A 108 6.75 18.04 1.51
N PHE A 109 7.90 17.69 0.96
CA PHE A 109 8.15 16.40 0.32
C PHE A 109 9.21 15.66 1.10
N GLN A 110 8.95 14.41 1.47
CA GLN A 110 9.91 13.56 2.18
C GLN A 110 10.28 12.35 1.33
N ALA A 111 11.54 12.28 0.90
CA ALA A 111 12.09 11.09 0.26
C ALA A 111 12.12 9.91 1.25
N ARG A 112 11.72 8.72 0.76
CA ARG A 112 11.70 7.47 1.51
C ARG A 112 12.73 6.46 0.99
N GLY A 113 12.98 6.49 -0.31
CA GLY A 113 13.98 5.65 -0.97
C GLY A 113 14.38 6.25 -2.31
N TYR A 114 15.62 6.00 -2.75
CA TYR A 114 16.13 6.49 -4.02
C TYR A 114 17.33 5.68 -4.49
N VAL A 115 17.62 5.76 -5.79
CA VAL A 115 18.78 5.11 -6.41
C VAL A 115 19.31 5.93 -7.59
N GLY A 116 20.61 5.82 -7.84
CA GLY A 116 21.28 6.47 -8.96
C GLY A 116 21.30 7.99 -8.88
N ARG A 117 21.83 8.63 -9.92
CA ARG A 117 21.93 10.10 -10.03
C ARG A 117 20.99 10.63 -11.08
N ARG A 118 20.54 11.88 -10.92
CA ARG A 118 19.67 12.57 -11.89
C ARG A 118 20.18 12.49 -13.33
N SER A 119 21.50 12.60 -13.52
CA SER A 119 22.14 12.53 -14.85
C SER A 119 21.92 11.20 -15.59
N SER A 120 21.45 10.16 -14.90
CA SER A 120 21.10 8.87 -15.52
C SER A 120 19.71 8.88 -16.19
N VAL A 121 18.91 9.93 -15.95
CA VAL A 121 17.63 10.14 -16.62
C VAL A 121 17.83 11.05 -17.82
N LEU A 122 17.53 10.53 -19.00
CA LEU A 122 17.60 11.22 -20.28
C LEU A 122 16.20 11.54 -20.82
N ALA A 123 16.05 12.74 -21.38
CA ALA A 123 14.86 13.12 -22.13
C ALA A 123 14.70 12.23 -23.38
N GLY A 124 13.47 11.90 -23.74
CA GLY A 124 13.11 11.00 -24.84
C GLY A 124 13.32 9.51 -24.55
N ARG A 125 14.01 9.15 -23.46
CA ARG A 125 14.21 7.74 -23.07
C ARG A 125 13.01 7.24 -22.25
N THR A 126 12.55 6.03 -22.56
CA THR A 126 11.47 5.35 -21.83
C THR A 126 12.03 4.52 -20.68
N TYR A 127 11.37 4.59 -19.52
CA TYR A 127 11.61 3.79 -18.32
C TYR A 127 10.32 3.05 -17.96
N ARG A 128 10.34 1.71 -17.95
CA ARG A 128 9.19 0.91 -17.54
C ARG A 128 9.18 0.79 -16.02
N LEU A 129 8.34 1.60 -15.38
CA LEU A 129 8.24 1.64 -13.93
C LEU A 129 7.01 0.87 -13.46
N ARG A 130 7.15 0.15 -12.36
CA ARG A 130 6.06 -0.46 -11.61
C ARG A 130 6.24 -0.16 -10.13
N VAL A 131 5.20 0.32 -9.49
CA VAL A 131 5.12 0.46 -8.04
C VAL A 131 4.16 -0.58 -7.52
N GLU A 132 4.61 -1.39 -6.56
CA GLU A 132 3.78 -2.29 -5.77
C GLU A 132 3.67 -1.76 -4.35
N PHE A 133 2.47 -1.85 -3.78
CA PHE A 133 2.20 -1.46 -2.40
C PHE A 133 1.27 -2.48 -1.76
N SER A 134 1.71 -3.04 -0.63
CA SER A 134 0.97 -4.02 0.18
C SER A 134 1.23 -3.73 1.66
N GLY A 135 0.18 -3.40 2.42
CA GLY A 135 0.33 -2.91 3.79
C GLY A 135 1.28 -1.70 3.85
N SER A 136 2.29 -1.76 4.72
CA SER A 136 3.32 -0.72 4.86
C SER A 136 4.47 -0.85 3.86
N GLN A 137 4.60 -1.98 3.14
CA GLN A 137 5.71 -2.19 2.21
C GLN A 137 5.37 -1.61 0.83
N ILE A 138 6.30 -0.81 0.31
CA ILE A 138 6.19 -0.21 -1.01
C ILE A 138 7.48 -0.48 -1.79
N THR A 139 7.35 -1.04 -3.00
CA THR A 139 8.49 -1.47 -3.82
C THR A 139 8.43 -0.81 -5.20
N LEU A 140 9.57 -0.26 -5.63
CA LEU A 140 9.74 0.29 -6.97
C LEU A 140 10.54 -0.69 -7.84
N TYR A 141 10.07 -0.94 -9.06
CA TYR A 141 10.71 -1.75 -10.08
C TYR A 141 11.00 -0.94 -11.34
N GLU A 142 12.10 -1.28 -12.02
CA GLU A 142 12.40 -0.87 -13.41
C GLU A 142 12.56 -2.14 -14.23
N ASN A 143 11.81 -2.28 -15.33
CA ASN A 143 11.84 -3.48 -16.19
C ASN A 143 11.69 -4.80 -15.40
N ASP A 144 10.77 -4.82 -14.43
CA ASP A 144 10.52 -5.94 -13.50
C ASP A 144 11.68 -6.31 -12.57
N VAL A 145 12.77 -5.54 -12.56
CA VAL A 145 13.86 -5.66 -11.58
C VAL A 145 13.61 -4.70 -10.42
N GLN A 146 13.54 -5.25 -9.21
CA GLN A 146 13.39 -4.45 -7.99
C GLN A 146 14.56 -3.47 -7.86
N GLN A 147 14.24 -2.19 -7.73
CA GLN A 147 15.23 -1.13 -7.47
C GLN A 147 15.45 -0.97 -5.97
N PHE A 148 14.36 -0.85 -5.20
CA PHE A 148 14.38 -0.79 -3.75
C PHE A 148 12.96 -0.96 -3.17
N SER A 149 12.90 -1.26 -1.87
CA SER A 149 11.67 -1.29 -1.07
C SER A 149 11.81 -0.35 0.13
N VAL A 150 10.70 0.21 0.57
CA VAL A 150 10.59 1.01 1.80
C VAL A 150 9.42 0.52 2.65
N PHE A 151 9.46 0.81 3.95
CA PHE A 151 8.33 0.64 4.85
C PHE A 151 7.83 2.03 5.29
N ASP A 152 6.57 2.34 4.99
CA ASP A 152 5.89 3.57 5.38
C ASP A 152 4.37 3.35 5.44
N ASP A 153 3.73 3.80 6.50
CA ASP A 153 2.33 3.56 6.85
C ASP A 153 1.48 4.86 6.88
N ALA A 154 2.07 6.00 6.53
CA ALA A 154 1.40 7.31 6.61
C ALA A 154 0.11 7.39 5.79
N TYR A 155 0.05 6.70 4.63
CA TYR A 155 -1.17 6.61 3.83
C TYR A 155 -1.53 5.13 3.57
N ALA A 156 -2.70 4.73 4.09
CA ALA A 156 -3.18 3.36 3.96
C ALA A 156 -3.82 3.08 2.60
N GLY A 157 -4.44 4.07 1.96
CA GLY A 157 -5.07 3.87 0.66
C GLY A 157 -5.57 5.17 0.02
N GLY A 158 -5.87 5.10 -1.28
CA GLY A 158 -6.31 6.27 -2.04
C GLY A 158 -6.25 6.04 -3.54
N GLN A 159 -6.45 7.10 -4.32
CA GLN A 159 -6.37 7.01 -5.78
C GLN A 159 -4.93 6.75 -6.25
N VAL A 160 -4.81 6.23 -7.46
CA VAL A 160 -3.55 6.15 -8.20
C VAL A 160 -3.58 7.11 -9.38
N GLY A 161 -2.41 7.52 -9.86
CA GLY A 161 -2.34 8.54 -10.89
C GLY A 161 -0.96 8.71 -11.49
N LEU A 162 -0.84 9.76 -12.28
CA LEU A 162 0.36 10.19 -12.98
C LEU A 162 0.64 11.63 -12.58
N ARG A 163 1.92 11.98 -12.43
CA ARG A 163 2.36 13.31 -12.02
C ARG A 163 3.59 13.73 -12.80
N THR A 164 3.67 15.01 -13.15
CA THR A 164 4.90 15.65 -13.59
C THR A 164 5.19 16.90 -12.79
N PHE A 165 6.47 17.25 -12.67
CA PHE A 165 6.89 18.51 -12.07
C PHE A 165 7.95 19.19 -12.94
N ARG A 166 7.62 20.40 -13.45
CA ARG A 166 8.39 21.17 -14.44
C ARG A 166 8.84 20.30 -15.60
N THR A 167 8.02 19.33 -16.01
CA THR A 167 8.36 18.34 -17.03
C THR A 167 7.11 18.05 -17.87
N GLN A 168 7.28 17.95 -19.19
CA GLN A 168 6.33 17.28 -20.06
C GLN A 168 6.76 15.81 -20.20
N ALA A 169 5.84 14.86 -20.04
CA ALA A 169 6.13 13.44 -20.15
C ALA A 169 4.99 12.68 -20.83
N ARG A 170 5.36 11.57 -21.49
CA ARG A 170 4.43 10.56 -22.00
C ARG A 170 4.46 9.34 -21.09
N PHE A 171 3.28 8.86 -20.73
CA PHE A 171 3.04 7.62 -20.00
C PHE A 171 2.27 6.70 -20.92
N ALA A 172 2.80 5.53 -21.24
CA ALA A 172 2.12 4.53 -22.07
C ALA A 172 2.01 3.20 -21.34
N ASN A 173 1.17 2.30 -21.85
CA ASN A 173 0.97 0.98 -21.26
C ASN A 173 0.64 1.06 -19.76
N VAL A 174 -0.15 2.06 -19.36
CA VAL A 174 -0.54 2.22 -17.96
C VAL A 174 -1.40 1.01 -17.56
N ARG A 175 -1.08 0.37 -16.44
CA ARG A 175 -1.86 -0.76 -15.91
C ARG A 175 -2.03 -0.63 -14.42
N ILE A 176 -3.26 -0.81 -13.95
CA ILE A 176 -3.61 -0.77 -12.54
C ILE A 176 -4.06 -2.18 -12.14
N ARG A 177 -3.48 -2.74 -11.08
CA ARG A 177 -3.86 -4.07 -10.58
C ARG A 177 -4.18 -3.98 -9.09
N PRO A 178 -5.47 -3.94 -8.71
CA PRO A 178 -5.88 -4.09 -7.32
C PRO A 178 -5.40 -5.41 -6.72
N ALA A 179 -5.06 -5.39 -5.44
CA ALA A 179 -4.81 -6.60 -4.66
C ALA A 179 -5.70 -6.62 -3.42
N THR A 180 -6.17 -7.82 -3.07
CA THR A 180 -6.96 -8.06 -1.87
C THR A 180 -6.11 -7.81 -0.62
N PRO A 181 -6.61 -7.07 0.39
CA PRO A 181 -5.92 -6.96 1.66
C PRO A 181 -5.74 -8.33 2.34
N ARG A 182 -4.71 -8.44 3.17
CA ARG A 182 -4.35 -9.68 3.86
C ARG A 182 -4.36 -9.47 5.37
N CYS A 183 -5.00 -10.41 6.06
CA CYS A 183 -4.99 -10.54 7.50
C CYS A 183 -4.19 -11.78 7.88
N PHE A 184 -3.23 -11.61 8.77
CA PHE A 184 -2.47 -12.71 9.34
C PHE A 184 -2.83 -12.87 10.82
N VAL A 185 -3.28 -14.06 11.20
CA VAL A 185 -3.67 -14.37 12.58
C VAL A 185 -2.50 -15.01 13.31
N ILE A 186 -2.06 -14.35 14.38
CA ILE A 186 -0.99 -14.75 15.29
C ILE A 186 -1.65 -15.18 16.60
N MET A 187 -1.75 -16.48 16.84
CA MET A 187 -2.47 -17.00 18.01
C MET A 187 -1.86 -18.31 18.52
N PRO A 188 -2.09 -18.68 19.79
CA PRO A 188 -1.74 -19.99 20.30
C PRO A 188 -2.48 -21.08 19.53
N PHE A 189 -1.77 -22.14 19.18
CA PHE A 189 -2.36 -23.28 18.49
C PHE A 189 -2.86 -24.30 19.51
N THR A 190 -4.12 -24.14 19.94
CA THR A 190 -4.83 -25.13 20.76
C THR A 190 -6.22 -25.40 20.17
N SER A 191 -6.72 -26.62 20.35
CA SER A 191 -8.06 -27.01 19.85
C SER A 191 -9.17 -26.13 20.41
N GLU A 192 -9.01 -25.66 21.65
CA GLU A 192 -9.94 -24.79 22.36
C GLU A 192 -10.15 -23.44 21.67
N LEU A 193 -9.15 -22.96 20.91
CA LEU A 193 -9.22 -21.67 20.20
C LEU A 193 -9.63 -21.80 18.73
N SER A 194 -9.89 -23.01 18.25
CA SER A 194 -10.29 -23.25 16.84
C SER A 194 -11.60 -22.57 16.48
N PHE A 195 -12.52 -22.47 17.44
CA PHE A 195 -13.77 -21.74 17.27
C PHE A 195 -13.55 -20.23 17.11
N VAL A 196 -12.70 -19.65 17.97
CA VAL A 196 -12.34 -18.23 17.95
C VAL A 196 -11.74 -17.86 16.60
N TYR A 197 -10.81 -18.69 16.11
CA TYR A 197 -10.22 -18.50 14.79
C TYR A 197 -11.26 -18.49 13.67
N ARG A 198 -12.21 -19.41 13.69
CA ARG A 198 -13.28 -19.46 12.67
C ARG A 198 -14.10 -18.17 12.66
N VAL A 199 -14.47 -17.66 13.84
CA VAL A 199 -15.19 -16.38 13.96
C VAL A 199 -14.35 -15.23 13.42
N MET A 200 -13.05 -15.17 13.76
CA MET A 200 -12.14 -14.16 13.22
C MET A 200 -12.08 -14.21 11.69
N LYS A 201 -11.87 -15.40 11.12
CA LYS A 201 -11.78 -15.61 9.67
C LYS A 201 -13.05 -15.17 8.96
N GLU A 202 -14.22 -15.63 9.41
CA GLU A 202 -15.50 -15.26 8.80
C GLU A 202 -15.77 -13.75 8.84
N VAL A 203 -15.46 -13.08 9.95
CA VAL A 203 -15.67 -11.63 10.07
C VAL A 203 -14.71 -10.88 9.15
N VAL A 204 -13.42 -11.22 9.16
CA VAL A 204 -12.41 -10.58 8.31
C VAL A 204 -12.70 -10.79 6.83
N GLU A 205 -13.05 -12.01 6.41
CA GLU A 205 -13.37 -12.32 5.02
C GLU A 205 -14.63 -11.61 4.54
N SER A 206 -15.59 -11.31 5.43
CA SER A 206 -16.76 -10.48 5.07
C SER A 206 -16.41 -9.04 4.68
N TYR A 207 -15.20 -8.57 5.01
CA TYR A 207 -14.65 -7.29 4.57
C TYR A 207 -13.87 -7.40 3.26
N GLY A 208 -13.88 -8.57 2.60
CA GLY A 208 -13.09 -8.82 1.41
C GLY A 208 -11.59 -8.85 1.70
N ILE A 209 -11.20 -9.21 2.93
CA ILE A 209 -9.81 -9.36 3.36
C ILE A 209 -9.51 -10.86 3.41
N SER A 210 -8.47 -11.30 2.72
CA SER A 210 -8.01 -12.69 2.84
C SER A 210 -7.43 -12.93 4.24
N CYS A 211 -7.86 -13.99 4.93
CA CYS A 211 -7.48 -14.24 6.31
C CYS A 211 -6.79 -15.60 6.45
N GLU A 212 -5.55 -15.60 6.92
CA GLU A 212 -4.70 -16.78 7.03
C GLU A 212 -4.11 -16.89 8.44
N ARG A 213 -3.99 -18.12 8.95
CA ARG A 213 -3.23 -18.45 10.16
C ARG A 213 -1.97 -19.21 9.77
N ALA A 214 -0.88 -19.01 10.51
CA ALA A 214 0.45 -19.54 10.20
C ALA A 214 0.51 -21.05 9.87
N ASP A 215 -0.34 -21.84 10.52
CA ASP A 215 -0.40 -23.31 10.43
C ASP A 215 -1.34 -23.85 9.34
N GLU A 216 -2.27 -23.07 8.78
CA GLU A 216 -3.18 -23.54 7.72
C GLU A 216 -2.45 -23.83 6.39
N VAL A 217 -1.23 -23.30 6.23
CA VAL A 217 -0.50 -23.33 4.97
C VAL A 217 0.53 -24.48 4.91
N TYR A 218 0.82 -25.18 6.03
CA TYR A 218 1.88 -26.19 6.06
C TYR A 218 1.53 -27.46 6.85
N LEU A 219 1.79 -28.62 6.22
CA LEU A 219 1.79 -29.96 6.86
C LEU A 219 2.96 -30.16 7.85
N SER A 220 3.94 -29.25 7.86
CA SER A 220 5.08 -29.20 8.78
C SER A 220 5.17 -27.83 9.46
N ARG A 221 5.83 -27.73 10.61
CA ARG A 221 5.98 -26.44 11.33
C ARG A 221 6.43 -25.32 10.36
N PRO A 222 5.79 -24.14 10.36
CA PRO A 222 6.16 -23.03 9.49
C PRO A 222 7.64 -22.69 9.68
N VAL A 223 8.36 -22.48 8.57
CA VAL A 223 9.72 -21.93 8.66
C VAL A 223 9.58 -20.48 9.12
N MET A 224 10.38 -20.06 10.11
CA MET A 224 10.30 -18.72 10.70
C MET A 224 10.37 -17.59 9.65
N ASP A 225 11.10 -17.79 8.56
CA ASP A 225 11.19 -16.81 7.47
C ASP A 225 9.91 -16.71 6.63
N ASP A 226 9.12 -17.78 6.53
CA ASP A 226 7.80 -17.74 5.90
C ASP A 226 6.84 -16.90 6.74
N VAL A 227 6.83 -17.10 8.06
CA VAL A 227 6.02 -16.31 9.00
C VAL A 227 6.38 -14.83 8.91
N LYS A 228 7.68 -14.49 8.92
CA LYS A 228 8.14 -13.10 8.71
C LYS A 228 7.62 -12.51 7.41
N THR A 229 7.72 -13.27 6.32
CA THR A 229 7.22 -12.84 5.00
C THR A 229 5.71 -12.59 5.04
N ARG A 230 4.92 -13.49 5.64
CA ARG A 230 3.46 -13.33 5.76
C ARG A 230 3.08 -12.13 6.60
N ILE A 231 3.75 -11.92 7.74
CA ILE A 231 3.54 -10.72 8.56
C ILE A 231 3.91 -9.48 7.74
N ALA A 232 5.04 -9.48 7.05
CA ALA A 232 5.48 -8.34 6.22
C ALA A 232 4.52 -8.04 5.06
N GLU A 233 3.88 -9.04 4.47
CA GLU A 233 2.89 -8.89 3.38
C GLU A 233 1.49 -8.48 3.89
N ALA A 234 1.18 -8.75 5.16
CA ALA A 234 -0.12 -8.45 5.74
C ALA A 234 -0.40 -6.95 5.87
N ASP A 235 -1.67 -6.58 5.79
CA ASP A 235 -2.19 -5.25 6.13
C ASP A 235 -2.61 -5.20 7.60
N LEU A 236 -3.30 -6.26 8.00
CA LEU A 236 -3.88 -6.45 9.31
C LEU A 236 -3.23 -7.66 9.97
N VAL A 237 -2.93 -7.53 11.25
CA VAL A 237 -2.59 -8.65 12.10
C VAL A 237 -3.60 -8.73 13.24
N ILE A 238 -4.15 -9.92 13.44
CA ILE A 238 -4.92 -10.22 14.64
C ILE A 238 -4.01 -11.02 15.58
N VAL A 239 -3.73 -10.47 16.75
CA VAL A 239 -2.85 -11.10 17.75
C VAL A 239 -3.66 -11.55 18.95
N ASP A 240 -3.67 -12.84 19.23
CA ASP A 240 -4.29 -13.39 20.45
C ASP A 240 -3.22 -13.74 21.48
N PHE A 241 -3.18 -13.03 22.61
CA PHE A 241 -2.19 -13.25 23.67
C PHE A 241 -2.59 -14.31 24.70
N THR A 242 -3.75 -14.95 24.56
CA THR A 242 -4.27 -15.95 25.51
C THR A 242 -3.22 -17.01 25.86
N GLY A 243 -3.07 -17.33 27.15
CA GLY A 243 -2.11 -18.33 27.61
C GLY A 243 -0.62 -17.92 27.52
N ARG A 244 -0.33 -16.66 27.21
CA ARG A 244 1.02 -16.06 27.25
C ARG A 244 2.08 -16.77 26.39
N ASN A 245 1.70 -17.25 25.20
CA ASN A 245 2.60 -17.99 24.34
C ASN A 245 3.79 -17.12 23.83
N PRO A 246 5.07 -17.47 24.12
CA PRO A 246 6.22 -16.67 23.73
C PRO A 246 6.36 -16.42 22.22
N ASN A 247 5.94 -17.37 21.37
CA ASN A 247 6.02 -17.21 19.91
C ASN A 247 5.08 -16.11 19.42
N VAL A 248 3.88 -16.03 20.01
CA VAL A 248 2.91 -14.97 19.70
C VAL A 248 3.52 -13.61 20.00
N TYR A 249 4.22 -13.45 21.13
CA TYR A 249 4.90 -12.19 21.46
C TYR A 249 6.01 -11.81 20.49
N TYR A 250 6.79 -12.78 20.04
CA TYR A 250 7.84 -12.55 19.04
C TYR A 250 7.24 -12.08 17.70
N GLU A 251 6.24 -12.79 17.20
CA GLU A 251 5.56 -12.48 15.94
C GLU A 251 4.79 -11.15 16.02
N ALA A 252 4.16 -10.87 17.16
CA ALA A 252 3.58 -9.57 17.46
C ALA A 252 4.66 -8.47 17.40
N GLY A 253 5.81 -8.63 18.05
CA GLY A 253 6.89 -7.65 17.98
C GLY A 253 7.34 -7.33 16.54
N LEU A 254 7.36 -8.33 15.66
CA LEU A 254 7.64 -8.14 14.22
C LEU A 254 6.53 -7.34 13.52
N ALA A 255 5.26 -7.63 13.81
CA ALA A 255 4.14 -6.88 13.25
C ALA A 255 4.16 -5.39 13.64
N ASP A 256 4.70 -5.04 14.82
CA ASP A 256 4.78 -3.66 15.31
C ASP A 256 5.95 -2.95 14.62
N ALA A 257 7.09 -3.64 14.52
CA ALA A 257 8.24 -3.18 13.78
C ALA A 257 7.89 -2.88 12.30
N TYR A 258 7.04 -3.70 11.69
CA TYR A 258 6.55 -3.48 10.33
C TYR A 258 5.33 -2.56 10.22
N LYS A 259 4.87 -1.93 11.30
CA LYS A 259 3.78 -0.94 11.29
C LYS A 259 2.48 -1.48 10.68
N LYS A 260 2.06 -2.65 11.13
CA LYS A 260 0.79 -3.26 10.69
C LYS A 260 -0.39 -2.62 11.42
N ASP A 261 -1.60 -2.76 10.87
CA ASP A 261 -2.81 -2.56 11.64
C ASP A 261 -2.97 -3.72 12.64
N TRP A 262 -3.38 -3.43 13.87
CA TRP A 262 -3.47 -4.43 14.94
C TRP A 262 -4.88 -4.53 15.50
N ILE A 263 -5.34 -5.77 15.65
CA ILE A 263 -6.46 -6.10 16.53
C ILE A 263 -5.94 -7.10 17.55
N VAL A 264 -5.97 -6.72 18.82
CA VAL A 264 -5.47 -7.56 19.92
C VAL A 264 -6.64 -8.29 20.57
N LEU A 265 -6.48 -9.59 20.81
CA LEU A 265 -7.40 -10.44 21.55
C LEU A 265 -6.69 -11.02 22.78
N ALA A 266 -7.46 -11.27 23.83
CA ALA A 266 -7.04 -12.08 24.98
C ALA A 266 -8.26 -12.46 25.82
N GLN A 267 -8.31 -13.68 26.36
CA GLN A 267 -9.36 -14.11 27.28
C GLN A 267 -9.33 -13.32 28.60
N SER A 268 -8.15 -13.08 29.17
CA SER A 268 -7.97 -12.36 30.43
C SER A 268 -6.87 -11.29 30.36
N SER A 269 -6.94 -10.27 31.22
CA SER A 269 -5.88 -9.24 31.32
C SER A 269 -4.53 -9.78 31.76
N GLU A 270 -4.54 -10.92 32.44
CA GLU A 270 -3.37 -11.60 32.95
C GLU A 270 -2.59 -12.31 31.83
N ASP A 271 -3.25 -12.60 30.70
CA ASP A 271 -2.64 -13.16 29.48
C ASP A 271 -1.72 -12.16 28.75
N MET A 272 -1.84 -10.87 29.08
CA MET A 272 -1.04 -9.81 28.46
C MET A 272 0.17 -9.47 29.35
N THR A 273 1.37 -9.39 28.76
CA THR A 273 2.56 -8.86 29.45
C THR A 273 2.46 -7.36 29.64
N PHE A 274 3.27 -6.80 30.54
CA PHE A 274 3.28 -5.36 30.84
C PHE A 274 3.42 -4.50 29.57
N ASP A 275 4.26 -4.93 28.63
CA ASP A 275 4.55 -4.20 27.39
C ASP A 275 3.33 -4.03 26.48
N VAL A 276 2.34 -4.92 26.54
CA VAL A 276 1.14 -4.86 25.68
C VAL A 276 -0.15 -4.62 26.46
N ARG A 277 -0.15 -4.66 27.80
CA ARG A 277 -1.33 -4.47 28.65
C ARG A 277 -2.09 -3.16 28.43
N HIS A 278 -1.40 -2.13 27.95
CA HIS A 278 -1.99 -0.83 27.64
C HIS A 278 -2.72 -0.81 26.29
N VAL A 279 -2.51 -1.83 25.45
CA VAL A 279 -3.18 -1.98 24.15
C VAL A 279 -4.60 -2.43 24.38
N ARG A 280 -5.56 -1.74 23.75
CA ARG A 280 -6.97 -2.14 23.79
C ARG A 280 -7.13 -3.51 23.17
N SER A 281 -7.68 -4.46 23.95
CA SER A 281 -7.94 -5.82 23.50
C SER A 281 -9.44 -6.13 23.43
N VAL A 282 -9.82 -6.90 22.42
CA VAL A 282 -11.12 -7.55 22.32
C VAL A 282 -11.12 -8.74 23.28
N ARG A 283 -12.06 -8.72 24.23
CA ARG A 283 -12.22 -9.77 25.24
C ARG A 283 -13.26 -10.77 24.77
N TYR A 284 -12.93 -12.05 24.84
CA TYR A 284 -13.83 -13.13 24.48
C TYR A 284 -13.82 -14.24 25.55
N SER A 285 -14.86 -15.06 25.54
CA SER A 285 -14.98 -16.26 26.36
C SER A 285 -15.39 -17.45 25.48
N ASN A 286 -15.20 -18.67 25.97
CA ASN A 286 -15.61 -19.89 25.27
C ASN A 286 -17.05 -20.33 25.63
N THR A 287 -17.87 -19.41 26.17
CA THR A 287 -19.26 -19.69 26.56
C THR A 287 -20.22 -19.48 25.39
N MET A 288 -21.36 -20.17 25.38
CA MET A 288 -22.40 -19.96 24.37
C MET A 288 -22.79 -18.48 24.25
N GLY A 289 -22.88 -17.96 23.02
CA GLY A 289 -23.23 -16.57 22.71
C GLY A 289 -22.07 -15.56 22.76
N ALA A 290 -20.88 -15.97 23.20
CA ALA A 290 -19.69 -15.11 23.21
C ALA A 290 -19.20 -14.75 21.80
N ASP A 291 -19.58 -15.54 20.80
CA ASP A 291 -19.29 -15.32 19.38
C ASP A 291 -19.97 -14.08 18.83
N LEU A 292 -21.21 -13.80 19.23
CA LEU A 292 -21.94 -12.60 18.80
C LEU A 292 -21.22 -11.32 19.24
N LYS A 293 -20.73 -11.31 20.49
CA LYS A 293 -19.95 -10.19 21.00
C LYS A 293 -18.61 -10.08 20.28
N LEU A 294 -17.88 -11.19 20.12
CA LEU A 294 -16.61 -11.20 19.40
C LEU A 294 -16.76 -10.66 17.97
N ARG A 295 -17.82 -11.08 17.25
CA ARG A 295 -18.13 -10.55 15.91
C ARG A 295 -18.36 -9.05 15.92
N ALA A 296 -19.15 -8.54 16.86
CA ALA A 296 -19.45 -7.11 16.96
C ALA A 296 -18.20 -6.28 17.27
N ASP A 297 -17.36 -6.75 18.20
CA ASP A 297 -16.12 -6.07 18.59
C ASP A 297 -15.09 -6.07 17.44
N LEU A 298 -14.97 -7.19 16.71
CA LEU A 298 -14.13 -7.28 15.50
C LEU A 298 -14.64 -6.38 14.37
N ASP A 299 -15.95 -6.33 14.14
CA ASP A 299 -16.56 -5.42 13.16
C ASP A 299 -16.26 -3.96 13.50
N GLN A 300 -16.42 -3.57 14.77
CA GLN A 300 -16.08 -2.22 15.23
C GLN A 300 -14.59 -1.91 15.04
N ALA A 301 -13.70 -2.86 15.35
CA ALA A 301 -12.27 -2.68 15.19
C ALA A 301 -11.87 -2.51 13.72
N LEU A 302 -12.39 -3.35 12.81
CA LEU A 302 -12.13 -3.26 11.37
C LEU A 302 -12.61 -1.93 10.78
N ARG A 303 -13.80 -1.46 11.15
CA ARG A 303 -14.30 -0.13 10.75
C ARG A 303 -13.43 0.99 11.29
N GLY A 304 -12.99 0.88 12.56
CA GLY A 304 -12.10 1.85 13.20
C GLY A 304 -10.75 1.98 12.48
N LEU A 305 -10.26 0.90 11.87
CA LEU A 305 -9.04 0.85 11.06
C LEU A 305 -9.28 1.24 9.58
N GLY A 306 -10.51 1.63 9.23
CA GLY A 306 -10.86 2.10 7.89
C GLY A 306 -11.03 0.99 6.85
N TYR A 307 -11.31 -0.25 7.25
CA TYR A 307 -11.74 -1.31 6.34
C TYR A 307 -13.25 -1.19 6.09
N GLY A 308 -13.66 -1.26 4.82
CA GLY A 308 -15.07 -1.25 4.42
C GLY A 308 -15.58 -2.66 4.16
N GLN A 309 -16.84 -2.93 4.49
CA GLN A 309 -17.45 -4.22 4.13
C GLN A 309 -17.49 -4.39 2.61
N ALA A 310 -17.28 -5.62 2.14
CA ALA A 310 -17.45 -5.93 0.73
C ALA A 310 -18.92 -5.67 0.34
N ALA A 311 -19.14 -5.03 -0.81
CA ALA A 311 -20.48 -4.96 -1.38
C ALA A 311 -20.95 -6.41 -1.66
N ARG A 312 -22.06 -6.81 -1.03
CA ARG A 312 -22.71 -8.10 -1.29
C ARG A 312 -23.30 -8.15 -2.70
#